data_AF-A0A965XWI0-F1
#
_entry.id   AF-A0A965XWI0-F1
#
_cell.length_a   1.000
_cell.length_b   1.000
_cell.length_c   1.000
_cell.angle_alpha   90.00
_cell.angle_beta   90.00
_cell.angle_gamma   90.00
#
_symmetry.space_group_name_H-M   'P 1'
#
loop_
_entity.id
_entity.type
_entity.pdbx_description
1 polymer ?
#
loop_
_entity_poly.entity_id
_entity_poly.type
_entity_poly.pdbx_seq_one_letter_code
_entity_poly.pdbx_strand_id
1 'polypeptide(L)'
;IGYFAQNQASLMDGEMTVFETVDSVAVGEVRTKIRDLLGAFMFGKEDSDKKVKVLSGGEKTRLAMIKLLLEPVNLLILDEPTNHLDLKSKEILKEALLNFDGSLIVVSHDRDFLDGLVTKVYEFGNGKVREHIETLEGFLEKKRMENLNSYN
;
A
#
# COMPACT_ATOMS: atom_id res chain seq x y z
N ILE A 1 2.59 -9.47 -11.26
CA ILE A 1 3.31 -8.91 -10.09
C ILE A 1 3.16 -7.41 -10.19
N GLY A 2 2.50 -6.78 -9.23
CA GLY A 2 2.47 -5.32 -9.09
C GLY A 2 3.57 -4.89 -8.12
N TYR A 3 4.25 -3.79 -8.44
CA TYR A 3 5.30 -3.22 -7.60
C TYR A 3 4.99 -1.75 -7.39
N PHE A 4 5.03 -1.28 -6.14
CA PHE A 4 4.89 0.13 -5.81
C PHE A 4 6.19 0.64 -5.23
N ALA A 5 6.83 1.53 -5.99
CA ALA A 5 7.95 2.33 -5.53
C ALA A 5 7.56 3.80 -5.48
N GLN A 6 8.23 4.54 -4.61
CA GLN A 6 8.00 5.96 -4.35
C GLN A 6 8.05 6.87 -5.61
N ASN A 7 8.64 6.41 -6.70
CA ASN A 7 8.71 7.11 -7.99
C ASN A 7 7.56 6.81 -8.97
N GLN A 8 6.62 5.92 -8.65
CA GLN A 8 5.53 5.61 -9.59
C GLN A 8 4.52 6.74 -9.74
N ALA A 9 4.32 7.56 -8.69
CA ALA A 9 3.38 8.67 -8.75
C ALA A 9 3.78 9.75 -9.78
N SER A 10 5.07 9.88 -10.08
CA SER A 10 5.58 10.83 -11.08
C SER A 10 5.56 10.29 -12.52
N LEU A 11 5.24 9.00 -12.72
CA LEU A 11 5.20 8.35 -14.04
C LEU A 11 3.79 8.32 -14.66
N MET A 12 2.78 8.89 -14.01
CA MET A 12 1.41 8.92 -14.51
C MET A 12 1.23 9.95 -15.64
N ASP A 13 0.41 9.60 -16.65
CA ASP A 13 0.10 10.51 -17.75
C ASP A 13 -0.70 11.73 -17.24
N GLY A 14 -0.09 12.91 -17.36
CA GLY A 14 -0.66 14.17 -16.91
C GLY A 14 -1.89 14.63 -17.70
N GLU A 15 -2.10 14.12 -18.92
CA GLU A 15 -3.22 14.52 -19.78
C GLU A 15 -4.51 13.74 -19.53
N MET A 16 -4.40 12.52 -18.97
CA MET A 16 -5.54 11.72 -18.55
C MET A 16 -6.23 12.36 -17.35
N THR A 17 -7.54 12.13 -17.23
CA THR A 17 -8.29 12.43 -16.00
C THR A 17 -7.99 11.39 -14.92
N VAL A 18 -8.33 11.71 -13.67
CA VAL A 18 -8.31 10.78 -12.53
C VAL A 18 -9.09 9.51 -12.88
N PHE A 19 -10.30 9.64 -13.41
CA PHE A 19 -11.14 8.51 -13.77
C PHE A 19 -10.51 7.67 -14.89
N GLU A 20 -10.06 8.30 -15.99
CA GLU A 20 -9.43 7.61 -17.11
C GLU A 20 -8.18 6.86 -16.68
N THR A 21 -7.36 7.46 -15.81
CA THR A 21 -6.12 6.85 -15.30
C THR A 21 -6.43 5.53 -14.60
N VAL A 22 -7.50 5.51 -13.81
CA VAL A 22 -7.92 4.34 -13.03
C VAL A 22 -8.63 3.30 -13.91
N ASP A 23 -9.54 3.73 -14.77
CA ASP A 23 -10.28 2.84 -15.68
C ASP A 23 -9.34 2.13 -16.67
N SER A 24 -8.20 2.75 -17.03
CA SER A 24 -7.22 2.16 -17.94
C SER A 24 -6.53 0.89 -17.43
N VAL A 25 -6.48 0.68 -16.10
CA VAL A 25 -5.87 -0.51 -15.48
C VAL A 25 -6.88 -1.51 -14.95
N ALA A 26 -8.11 -1.08 -14.73
CA ALA A 26 -9.15 -1.91 -14.15
C ALA A 26 -9.71 -2.89 -15.18
N VAL A 27 -9.60 -4.20 -14.90
CA VAL A 27 -10.08 -5.26 -15.79
C VAL A 27 -11.14 -6.12 -15.09
N GLY A 28 -12.25 -6.41 -15.79
CA GLY A 28 -13.30 -7.30 -15.27
C GLY A 28 -14.19 -6.65 -14.20
N GLU A 29 -14.62 -7.45 -13.22
CA GLU A 29 -15.60 -7.04 -12.20
C GLU A 29 -15.08 -5.89 -11.31
N VAL A 30 -13.76 -5.74 -11.19
CA VAL A 30 -13.14 -4.68 -10.38
C VAL A 30 -13.51 -3.28 -10.87
N ARG A 31 -13.93 -3.12 -12.14
CA ARG A 31 -14.44 -1.87 -12.70
C ARG A 31 -15.64 -1.32 -11.94
N THR A 32 -16.45 -2.20 -11.32
CA THR A 32 -17.58 -1.81 -10.47
C THR A 32 -17.15 -1.11 -9.19
N LYS A 33 -15.93 -1.38 -8.71
CA LYS A 33 -15.37 -0.81 -7.47
C LYS A 33 -14.64 0.52 -7.69
N ILE A 34 -14.45 0.97 -8.94
CA ILE A 34 -13.68 2.19 -9.26
C ILE A 34 -14.24 3.40 -8.51
N ARG A 35 -15.56 3.60 -8.55
CA ARG A 35 -16.19 4.77 -7.91
C ARG A 35 -16.10 4.72 -6.39
N ASP A 36 -16.24 3.54 -5.81
CA ASP A 36 -16.12 3.34 -4.37
C ASP A 36 -14.69 3.63 -3.89
N LEU A 37 -13.69 3.16 -4.63
CA LEU A 37 -12.28 3.44 -4.35
C LEU A 37 -11.94 4.92 -4.54
N LEU A 38 -12.40 5.56 -5.63
CA LEU A 38 -12.22 7.00 -5.82
C LEU A 38 -12.81 7.79 -4.64
N GLY A 39 -14.04 7.46 -4.23
CA GLY A 39 -14.69 8.08 -3.08
C GLY A 39 -13.94 7.85 -1.77
N ALA A 40 -13.46 6.63 -1.52
CA ALA A 40 -12.67 6.29 -0.33
C ALA A 40 -11.40 7.14 -0.25
N PHE A 41 -10.70 7.33 -1.37
CA PHE A 41 -9.47 8.13 -1.47
C PHE A 41 -9.70 9.64 -1.67
N MET A 42 -10.90 10.14 -1.31
CA MET A 42 -11.27 11.56 -1.36
C MET A 42 -11.26 12.18 -2.77
N PHE A 43 -11.47 11.38 -3.81
CA PHE A 43 -11.77 11.89 -5.15
C PHE A 43 -13.28 12.00 -5.30
N GLY A 44 -13.80 13.21 -5.15
CA GLY A 44 -15.20 13.51 -5.43
C GLY A 44 -15.52 13.42 -6.91
N LYS A 45 -16.81 13.58 -7.24
CA LYS A 45 -17.29 13.55 -8.63
C LYS A 45 -16.63 14.62 -9.52
N GLU A 46 -16.37 15.80 -8.97
CA GLU A 46 -15.67 16.86 -9.72
C GLU A 46 -14.16 16.59 -9.83
N ASP A 47 -13.58 15.90 -8.85
CA ASP A 47 -12.16 15.55 -8.87
C ASP A 47 -11.85 14.43 -9.85
N SER A 48 -12.79 13.51 -10.08
CA SER A 48 -12.61 12.40 -11.02
C SER A 48 -12.42 12.87 -12.47
N ASP A 49 -12.92 14.06 -12.82
CA ASP A 49 -12.80 14.65 -14.14
C ASP A 49 -11.56 15.56 -14.28
N LYS A 50 -10.82 15.81 -13.18
CA LYS A 50 -9.59 16.60 -13.21
C LYS A 50 -8.47 15.83 -13.89
N LYS A 51 -7.65 16.55 -14.68
CA LYS A 51 -6.41 16.02 -15.25
C LYS A 51 -5.37 15.72 -14.19
N VAL A 52 -4.63 14.64 -14.32
CA VAL A 52 -3.58 14.24 -13.36
C VAL A 52 -2.54 15.34 -13.16
N LYS A 53 -2.22 16.12 -14.20
CA LYS A 53 -1.25 17.22 -14.08
C LYS A 53 -1.65 18.32 -13.10
N VAL A 54 -2.95 18.51 -12.82
CA VAL A 54 -3.43 19.55 -11.90
C VAL A 54 -3.48 19.09 -10.44
N LEU A 55 -3.27 17.80 -10.20
CA LEU A 55 -3.26 17.22 -8.86
C LEU A 55 -2.02 17.65 -8.08
N SER A 56 -2.20 17.91 -6.79
CA SER A 56 -1.13 18.02 -5.80
C SER A 56 -0.33 16.72 -5.68
N GLY A 57 0.85 16.79 -5.07
CA GLY A 57 1.67 15.60 -4.82
C GLY A 57 0.93 14.51 -4.03
N GLY A 58 0.20 14.90 -2.97
CA GLY A 58 -0.58 13.97 -2.16
C GLY A 58 -1.74 13.34 -2.92
N GLU A 59 -2.43 14.10 -3.78
CA GLU A 59 -3.46 13.55 -4.66
C GLU A 59 -2.87 12.56 -5.68
N LYS A 60 -1.70 12.87 -6.27
CA LYS A 60 -1.02 11.92 -7.17
C LYS A 60 -0.64 10.64 -6.44
N THR A 61 -0.18 10.71 -5.19
CA THR A 61 0.10 9.53 -4.39
C THR A 61 -1.16 8.68 -4.16
N ARG A 62 -2.29 9.30 -3.79
CA ARG A 62 -3.56 8.59 -3.62
C ARG A 62 -4.04 7.96 -4.93
N LEU A 63 -3.92 8.66 -6.06
CA LEU A 63 -4.28 8.13 -7.38
C LEU A 63 -3.42 6.92 -7.76
N ALA A 64 -2.11 6.98 -7.51
CA ALA A 64 -1.20 5.87 -7.77
C ALA A 64 -1.55 4.63 -6.93
N MET A 65 -1.99 4.83 -5.67
CA MET A 65 -2.46 3.74 -4.81
C MET A 65 -3.74 3.10 -5.34
N ILE A 66 -4.73 3.89 -5.76
CA ILE A 66 -5.95 3.37 -6.38
C ILE A 66 -5.63 2.55 -7.62
N LYS A 67 -4.74 3.06 -8.47
CA LYS A 67 -4.29 2.36 -9.68
C LYS A 67 -3.70 0.99 -9.32
N LEU A 68 -2.78 0.95 -8.35
CA LEU A 68 -2.15 -0.30 -7.89
C LEU A 68 -3.16 -1.31 -7.36
N LEU A 69 -4.15 -0.86 -6.58
CA LEU A 69 -5.20 -1.72 -6.01
C LEU A 69 -6.15 -2.32 -7.06
N LEU A 70 -6.22 -1.70 -8.25
CA LEU A 70 -7.06 -2.13 -9.36
C LEU A 70 -6.30 -2.94 -10.41
N GLU A 71 -4.98 -3.01 -10.32
CA GLU A 71 -4.19 -3.87 -11.18
C GLU A 71 -4.58 -5.34 -10.93
N PRO A 72 -4.85 -6.13 -11.99
CA PRO A 72 -5.23 -7.53 -11.88
C PRO A 72 -3.99 -8.41 -11.58
N VAL A 73 -3.38 -8.21 -10.42
CA VAL A 73 -2.19 -8.93 -9.96
C VAL A 73 -2.54 -9.78 -8.74
N ASN A 74 -1.86 -10.92 -8.60
CA ASN A 74 -1.99 -11.83 -7.46
C ASN A 74 -0.84 -11.69 -6.43
N LEU A 75 0.13 -10.82 -6.72
CA LEU A 75 1.26 -10.49 -5.85
C LEU A 75 1.52 -8.99 -5.94
N LEU A 76 1.48 -8.32 -4.79
CA LEU A 76 1.85 -6.92 -4.60
C LEU A 76 3.12 -6.82 -3.75
N ILE A 77 4.06 -6.00 -4.21
CA ILE A 77 5.29 -5.67 -3.47
C ILE A 77 5.28 -4.16 -3.23
N LEU A 78 5.32 -3.77 -1.97
CA LEU A 78 5.26 -2.38 -1.52
C LEU A 78 6.54 -2.01 -0.78
N ASP A 79 7.20 -0.94 -1.25
CA ASP A 79 8.38 -0.39 -0.59
C ASP A 79 8.06 0.99 0.03
N GLU A 80 8.09 1.06 1.36
CA GLU A 80 7.74 2.24 2.16
C GLU A 80 6.42 2.91 1.73
N PRO A 81 5.30 2.15 1.64
CA PRO A 81 4.08 2.63 0.99
C PRO A 81 3.32 3.70 1.80
N THR A 82 3.65 3.87 3.08
CA THR A 82 3.03 4.88 3.95
C THR A 82 3.76 6.22 3.93
N ASN A 83 4.91 6.30 3.25
CA ASN A 83 5.71 7.51 3.21
C ASN A 83 4.93 8.64 2.50
N HIS A 84 4.97 9.85 3.06
CA HIS A 84 4.22 11.02 2.58
C HIS A 84 2.68 10.90 2.62
N LEU A 85 2.14 9.85 3.25
CA LEU A 85 0.70 9.74 3.49
C LEU A 85 0.30 10.40 4.81
N ASP A 86 -0.82 11.13 4.78
CA ASP A 86 -1.55 11.48 6.00
C ASP A 86 -2.20 10.25 6.65
N LEU A 87 -2.61 10.39 7.92
CA LEU A 87 -3.18 9.28 8.69
C LEU A 87 -4.38 8.62 7.99
N LYS A 88 -5.27 9.43 7.41
CA LYS A 88 -6.47 8.95 6.73
C LYS A 88 -6.12 8.12 5.50
N SER A 89 -5.16 8.56 4.69
CA SER A 89 -4.71 7.83 3.51
C SER A 89 -4.02 6.52 3.88
N LYS A 90 -3.29 6.48 5.01
CA LYS A 90 -2.71 5.24 5.54
C LYS A 90 -3.78 4.22 5.95
N GLU A 91 -4.84 4.67 6.64
CA GLU A 91 -5.97 3.80 7.02
C GLU A 91 -6.66 3.19 5.81
N ILE A 92 -7.00 4.02 4.81
CA ILE A 92 -7.64 3.54 3.57
C ILE A 92 -6.73 2.54 2.84
N LEU A 93 -5.43 2.82 2.74
CA LEU A 93 -4.48 1.90 2.14
C LEU A 93 -4.44 0.57 2.90
N LYS A 94 -4.38 0.61 4.24
CA LYS A 94 -4.35 -0.59 5.09
C LYS A 94 -5.61 -1.42 4.89
N GLU A 95 -6.79 -0.81 4.90
CA GLU A 95 -8.07 -1.48 4.64
C GLU A 95 -8.11 -2.12 3.24
N ALA A 96 -7.62 -1.42 2.23
CA ALA A 96 -7.59 -1.95 0.87
C ALA A 96 -6.64 -3.15 0.74
N LEU A 97 -5.49 -3.12 1.40
CA LEU A 97 -4.53 -4.23 1.41
C LEU A 97 -5.02 -5.43 2.23
N LEU A 98 -5.78 -5.21 3.31
CA LEU A 98 -6.44 -6.28 4.05
C LEU A 98 -7.49 -7.02 3.21
N ASN A 99 -8.15 -6.30 2.29
CA ASN A 99 -9.16 -6.85 1.38
C ASN A 99 -8.57 -7.33 0.04
N PHE A 100 -7.25 -7.26 -0.14
CA PHE A 100 -6.61 -7.68 -1.37
C PHE A 100 -6.59 -9.21 -1.47
N ASP A 101 -7.21 -9.75 -2.52
CA ASP A 101 -7.29 -11.19 -2.80
C ASP A 101 -6.00 -11.67 -3.49
N GLY A 102 -4.89 -11.66 -2.76
CA GLY A 102 -3.58 -12.04 -3.26
C GLY A 102 -2.50 -12.06 -2.17
N SER A 103 -1.25 -12.21 -2.60
CA SER A 103 -0.09 -12.16 -1.71
C SER A 103 0.48 -10.76 -1.62
N LEU A 104 0.89 -10.37 -0.41
CA LEU A 104 1.48 -9.06 -0.14
C LEU A 104 2.89 -9.21 0.44
N ILE A 105 3.83 -8.44 -0.10
CA ILE A 105 5.15 -8.22 0.48
C ILE A 105 5.26 -6.74 0.78
N VAL A 106 5.39 -6.37 2.06
CA VAL A 106 5.54 -4.98 2.49
C VAL A 106 6.89 -4.79 3.16
N VAL A 107 7.61 -3.77 2.72
CA VAL A 107 8.77 -3.21 3.41
C VAL A 107 8.33 -1.89 4.02
N SER A 108 8.39 -1.77 5.34
CA SER A 108 8.00 -0.56 6.06
C SER A 108 8.64 -0.52 7.44
N HIS A 109 8.97 0.69 7.90
CA HIS A 109 9.33 0.96 9.30
C HIS A 109 8.13 1.37 10.16
N ASP A 110 6.95 1.57 9.57
CA ASP A 110 5.70 1.97 10.23
C ASP A 110 5.01 0.75 10.87
N ARG A 111 5.19 0.60 12.18
CA ARG A 111 4.66 -0.55 12.94
C ARG A 111 3.15 -0.56 13.01
N ASP A 112 2.52 0.61 13.18
CA ASP A 112 1.07 0.73 13.32
C ASP A 112 0.37 0.36 12.00
N PHE A 113 1.00 0.68 10.87
CA PHE A 113 0.51 0.24 9.56
C PHE A 113 0.62 -1.27 9.35
N LEU A 114 1.78 -1.85 9.71
CA LEU A 114 2.04 -3.28 9.56
C LEU A 114 1.22 -4.16 10.52
N ASP A 115 0.84 -3.60 11.68
CA ASP A 115 0.06 -4.31 12.68
C ASP A 115 -1.28 -4.80 12.13
N GLY A 116 -1.64 -6.05 12.39
CA GLY A 116 -2.82 -6.70 11.80
C GLY A 116 -2.79 -6.92 10.28
N LEU A 117 -1.83 -6.34 9.54
CA LEU A 117 -1.68 -6.51 8.09
C LEU A 117 -0.77 -7.71 7.76
N VAL A 118 0.30 -7.92 8.55
CA VAL A 118 1.29 -8.97 8.29
C VAL A 118 1.07 -10.20 9.17
N THR A 119 1.19 -11.37 8.56
CA THR A 119 1.08 -12.69 9.22
C THR A 119 2.42 -13.43 9.30
N LYS A 120 3.46 -12.84 8.71
CA LYS A 120 4.82 -13.38 8.63
C LYS A 120 5.82 -12.23 8.56
N VAL A 121 6.94 -12.36 9.28
CA VAL A 121 8.01 -11.36 9.33
C VAL A 121 9.33 -11.99 8.87
N TYR A 122 10.08 -11.25 8.03
CA TYR A 122 11.45 -11.60 7.66
C TYR A 122 12.42 -10.61 8.33
N GLU A 123 13.28 -11.14 9.19
CA GLU A 123 14.30 -10.37 9.87
C GLU A 123 15.65 -10.50 9.15
N PHE A 124 16.28 -9.36 8.86
CA PHE A 124 17.60 -9.28 8.26
C PHE A 124 18.62 -8.89 9.33
N GLY A 125 19.63 -9.73 9.56
CA GLY A 125 20.67 -9.47 10.56
C GLY A 125 21.85 -10.41 10.43
N ASN A 126 23.07 -9.92 10.71
CA ASN A 126 24.32 -10.70 10.64
C ASN A 126 24.53 -11.42 9.30
N GLY A 127 24.14 -10.79 8.19
CA GLY A 127 24.22 -11.38 6.84
C GLY A 127 23.28 -12.58 6.61
N LYS A 128 22.32 -12.82 7.51
CA LYS A 128 21.32 -13.90 7.42
C LYS A 128 19.92 -13.32 7.39
N VAL A 129 19.01 -14.08 6.79
CA VAL A 129 17.56 -13.82 6.83
C VAL A 129 16.92 -14.89 7.70
N ARG A 130 16.10 -14.46 8.66
CA ARG A 130 15.31 -15.35 9.52
C ARG A 130 13.84 -15.13 9.27
N GLU A 131 13.11 -16.21 9.03
CA GLU A 131 11.66 -16.20 8.89
C GLU A 131 11.00 -16.39 10.26
N HIS A 132 9.99 -15.59 10.55
CA HIS A 132 9.15 -15.68 11.74
C HIS A 132 7.68 -15.79 11.28
N ILE A 133 7.04 -16.93 11.56
CA ILE A 133 5.64 -17.21 11.18
C ILE A 133 4.72 -16.75 12.33
N GLU A 134 4.63 -15.44 12.49
CA GLU A 134 3.83 -14.78 13.52
C GLU A 134 3.48 -13.36 13.08
N THR A 135 2.56 -12.72 13.81
CA THR A 135 2.23 -11.31 13.61
C THR A 135 3.42 -10.42 13.99
N LEU A 136 3.38 -9.15 13.58
CA LEU A 136 4.39 -8.17 13.99
C LEU A 136 4.49 -8.07 15.53
N GLU A 137 3.36 -8.08 16.23
CA GLU A 137 3.30 -8.03 17.69
C GLU A 137 4.04 -9.22 18.32
N GLY A 138 3.72 -10.45 17.90
CA GLY A 138 4.38 -11.66 18.42
C GLY A 138 5.90 -11.64 18.20
N PHE A 139 6.33 -11.22 17.01
CA PHE A 139 7.75 -11.06 16.69
C PHE A 139 8.44 -10.05 17.63
N LEU A 140 7.81 -8.90 17.89
CA LEU A 140 8.38 -7.86 18.76
C LEU A 140 8.44 -8.31 20.23
N GLU A 141 7.44 -9.02 20.72
CA GLU A 141 7.43 -9.59 22.07
C GLU A 141 8.56 -10.60 22.26
N LYS A 142 8.69 -11.55 21.33
CA LYS A 142 9.75 -12.56 21.34
C LYS A 142 11.14 -11.92 21.32
N LYS A 143 11.34 -10.93 20.44
CA LYS A 143 12.61 -10.19 20.35
C LYS A 143 12.93 -9.43 21.65
N ARG A 144 11.91 -8.90 22.34
CA ARG A 144 12.09 -8.28 23.66
C ARG A 144 12.53 -9.31 24.70
N MET A 145 11.92 -10.50 24.74
CA MET A 145 12.31 -11.57 25.67
C MET A 145 13.74 -12.08 25.43
N GLU A 146 14.12 -12.28 24.17
CA GLU A 146 15.48 -12.70 23.79
C GLU A 146 16.55 -11.69 24.24
N ASN A 147 16.29 -10.40 24.03
CA ASN A 147 17.19 -9.34 24.49
C ASN A 147 17.35 -9.34 26.01
N LEU A 148 16.24 -9.46 26.77
CA LEU A 148 16.27 -9.49 28.24
C LEU A 148 17.07 -10.67 28.79
N ASN A 149 16.96 -11.85 28.16
CA ASN A 149 17.73 -13.04 28.55
C ASN A 149 19.21 -12.94 28.18
N SER A 150 19.60 -12.04 27.29
CA SER A 150 20.99 -11.82 26.87
C SER A 150 21.78 -10.92 27.85
N TYR A 151 21.09 -10.29 28.81
CA TYR A 151 21.67 -9.42 29.84
C TYR A 151 21.76 -10.08 31.22
N ASN A 152 21.31 -11.33 31.36
CA ASN A 152 21.48 -12.16 32.56
C ASN A 152 22.51 -13.27 32.30
#